data_AF-A0A1M5JU71-F1
#
_entry.id   AF-A0A1M5JU71-F1
#
_cell.length_a   1.000
_cell.length_b   1.000
_cell.length_c   1.000
_cell.angle_alpha   90.00
_cell.angle_beta   90.00
_cell.angle_gamma   90.00
#
_symmetry.space_group_name_H-M   'P 1'
#
loop_
_entity.id
_entity.type
_entity.pdbx_description
1 polymer ?
#
loop_
_entity_poly.entity_id
_entity_poly.type
_entity_poly.pdbx_seq_one_letter_code
_entity_poly.pdbx_strand_id
1 'polypeptide(L)'
;MLLTIIIFIGVLMFIPSVYLLIKNYKYGKYIKTYGLLSYLGLVISYVGVLLSMESVFIRLPGALPGLLPFFITLLVFSVLAKLLLKPIFLRDKKHK
;
A
#
# COMPACT_ATOMS: atom_id res chain seq x y z
N MET A 1 5.87 19.83 14.66
CA MET A 1 6.46 18.69 15.41
C MET A 1 5.60 17.43 15.29
N LEU A 2 4.36 17.43 15.77
CA LEU A 2 3.48 16.24 15.73
C LEU A 2 3.22 15.73 14.29
N LEU A 3 2.86 16.64 13.37
CA LEU A 3 2.60 16.30 11.96
C LEU A 3 3.79 15.58 11.31
N THR A 4 5.02 16.07 11.54
CA THR A 4 6.24 15.49 11.00
C THR A 4 6.49 14.07 11.52
N ILE A 5 6.16 13.81 12.79
CA ILE A 5 6.27 12.49 13.40
C ILE A 5 5.25 11.52 12.78
N ILE A 6 4.02 11.97 12.55
CA ILE A 6 2.96 11.18 11.91
C ILE A 6 3.36 10.77 10.49
N ILE A 7 3.89 11.71 9.69
CA ILE A 7 4.39 11.43 8.34
C ILE A 7 5.51 10.39 8.39
N PHE A 8 6.47 10.56 9.31
CA PHE A 8 7.63 9.69 9.44
C PHE A 8 7.23 8.25 9.80
N ILE A 9 6.29 8.10 10.74
CA ILE A 9 5.69 6.81 11.09
C ILE A 9 4.96 6.21 9.88
N GLY A 10 4.20 7.01 9.13
CA GLY A 10 3.52 6.56 7.91
C GLY A 10 4.49 5.97 6.88
N VAL A 11 5.61 6.63 6.62
CA VAL A 11 6.67 6.15 5.71
C VAL A 11 7.32 4.87 6.25
N LEU A 12 7.63 4.83 7.55
CA LEU A 12 8.20 3.67 8.23
C LEU A 12 7.28 2.45 8.19
N MET A 13 5.96 2.63 8.20
CA MET A 13 4.99 1.54 8.04
C MET A 13 4.82 1.14 6.57
N PHE A 14 4.88 2.10 5.65
CA PHE A 14 4.67 1.89 4.22
C PHE A 14 5.79 1.07 3.56
N ILE A 15 7.05 1.45 3.76
CA ILE A 15 8.20 0.79 3.10
C ILE A 15 8.28 -0.72 3.38
N PRO A 16 8.28 -1.19 4.65
CA PRO A 16 8.41 -2.61 4.94
C PRO A 16 7.17 -3.41 4.52
N SER A 17 5.97 -2.83 4.62
CA SER A 17 4.74 -3.52 4.20
C SER A 17 4.68 -3.72 2.69
N VAL A 18 5.09 -2.72 1.90
CA VAL A 18 5.24 -2.83 0.44
C VAL A 18 6.33 -3.83 0.07
N TYR A 19 7.48 -3.81 0.76
CA TYR A 19 8.53 -4.80 0.55
C TYR A 19 8.01 -6.23 0.76
N LEU A 20 7.24 -6.45 1.82
CA LEU A 20 6.65 -7.75 2.16
C LEU A 20 5.64 -8.18 1.08
N LEU A 21 4.79 -7.27 0.59
CA LEU A 21 3.87 -7.52 -0.52
C LEU A 21 4.60 -7.91 -1.81
N ILE A 22 5.66 -7.18 -2.20
CA ILE A 22 6.46 -7.46 -3.40
C ILE A 22 7.16 -8.83 -3.26
N LYS A 23 7.71 -9.12 -2.09
CA LYS A 23 8.34 -10.41 -1.81
C LYS A 23 7.32 -11.55 -1.93
N ASN A 24 6.15 -11.40 -1.32
CA ASN A 24 5.10 -12.42 -1.42
C ASN A 24 4.57 -12.58 -2.84
N TYR A 25 4.47 -11.49 -3.60
CA TYR A 25 4.08 -11.47 -5.00
C TYR A 25 5.05 -12.25 -5.91
N LYS A 26 6.37 -12.11 -5.67
CA LYS A 26 7.40 -12.84 -6.42
C LYS A 26 7.47 -14.33 -6.06
N TYR A 27 7.41 -14.68 -4.78
CA TYR A 27 7.67 -16.05 -4.31
C TYR A 27 6.41 -16.94 -4.19
N GLY A 28 5.21 -16.43 -4.51
CA GLY A 28 3.99 -17.24 -4.57
C GLY A 28 3.56 -17.86 -3.23
N LYS A 29 4.07 -17.36 -2.09
CA LYS A 29 3.82 -17.92 -0.75
C LYS A 29 2.39 -17.71 -0.22
N TYR A 30 1.49 -17.14 -1.03
CA TYR A 30 0.13 -16.72 -0.67
C TYR A 30 -0.81 -17.83 -0.15
N ILE A 31 -0.51 -19.11 -0.35
CA ILE A 31 -1.53 -20.16 -0.32
C ILE A 31 -1.91 -20.68 1.09
N LYS A 32 -1.14 -20.47 2.17
CA LYS A 32 -1.55 -20.97 3.51
C LYS A 32 -1.30 -20.06 4.72
N THR A 33 -0.13 -19.45 4.85
CA THR A 33 0.23 -18.65 6.05
C THR A 33 0.59 -17.20 5.71
N TYR A 34 1.16 -16.97 4.53
CA TYR A 34 1.52 -15.62 4.07
C TYR A 34 0.35 -14.88 3.41
N GLY A 35 -0.79 -15.54 3.18
CA GLY A 35 -2.01 -14.88 2.70
C GLY A 35 -2.47 -13.81 3.69
N LEU A 36 -2.72 -14.20 4.95
CA LEU A 36 -3.10 -13.28 6.02
C LEU A 36 -2.05 -12.16 6.21
N LEU A 37 -0.76 -12.53 6.18
CA LEU A 37 0.34 -11.57 6.32
C LEU A 37 0.39 -10.55 5.16
N SER A 38 -0.05 -10.95 3.97
CA SER A 38 -0.14 -10.05 2.82
C SER A 38 -1.35 -9.13 2.90
N TYR A 39 -2.49 -9.61 3.40
CA TYR A 39 -3.65 -8.76 3.70
C TYR A 39 -3.33 -7.74 4.79
N LEU A 40 -2.67 -8.18 5.87
CA LEU A 40 -2.14 -7.27 6.90
C LEU A 40 -1.13 -6.28 6.32
N GLY A 41 -0.22 -6.75 5.46
CA GLY A 41 0.69 -5.91 4.70
C GLY A 41 -0.05 -4.82 3.93
N LEU A 42 -1.09 -5.17 3.18
CA LEU A 42 -1.91 -4.22 2.42
C LEU A 42 -2.59 -3.18 3.32
N VAL A 43 -3.18 -3.60 4.44
CA VAL A 43 -3.81 -2.70 5.41
C VAL A 43 -2.77 -1.73 6.00
N ILE A 44 -1.60 -2.25 6.42
CA ILE A 44 -0.51 -1.44 6.97
C ILE A 44 0.04 -0.45 5.93
N SER A 45 0.20 -0.88 4.68
CA SER A 45 0.59 0.00 3.57
C SER A 45 -0.43 1.12 3.36
N TYR A 46 -1.71 0.77 3.36
CA TYR A 46 -2.79 1.73 3.14
C TYR A 46 -2.87 2.77 4.28
N VAL A 47 -2.75 2.33 5.53
CA VAL A 47 -2.66 3.22 6.70
C VAL A 47 -1.43 4.11 6.63
N GLY A 48 -0.27 3.58 6.23
CA GLY A 48 0.96 4.36 6.06
C GLY A 48 0.79 5.51 5.05
N VAL A 49 0.12 5.24 3.93
CA VAL A 49 -0.20 6.27 2.92
C VAL A 49 -1.11 7.33 3.50
N LEU A 50 -2.20 6.96 4.17
CA LEU A 50 -3.13 7.91 4.78
C LEU A 50 -2.41 8.86 5.75
N LEU A 51 -1.59 8.31 6.64
CA LEU A 51 -0.81 9.08 7.62
C LEU A 51 0.22 10.01 6.94
N SER A 52 0.86 9.56 5.86
CA SER A 52 1.82 10.39 5.12
C SER A 52 1.16 11.54 4.37
N MET A 53 -0.04 11.32 3.82
CA MET A 53 -0.71 12.35 3.03
C MET A 53 -1.49 13.38 3.86
N GLU A 54 -1.83 13.09 5.12
CA GLU A 54 -2.52 14.02 6.04
C GLU A 54 -1.82 15.41 6.07
N SER A 55 -0.49 15.41 6.04
CA SER A 55 0.32 16.62 6.00
C SER A 55 0.28 17.41 4.70
N VAL A 56 0.10 16.71 3.57
CA VAL A 56 -0.03 17.30 2.24
C VAL A 56 -1.37 18.03 2.16
N PHE A 57 -2.41 17.48 2.79
CA PHE A 57 -3.78 18.01 2.72
C PHE A 57 -3.99 19.32 3.48
N ILE A 58 -3.29 19.54 4.59
CA ILE A 58 -3.39 20.79 5.38
C ILE A 58 -2.89 22.01 4.59
N ARG A 59 -2.09 21.81 3.54
CA ARG A 59 -1.43 22.89 2.80
C ARG A 59 -2.01 23.19 1.41
N LEU A 60 -3.04 22.46 0.95
CA LEU A 60 -3.61 22.71 -0.38
C LEU A 60 -4.74 23.75 -0.33
N PRO A 61 -4.68 24.81 -1.16
CA PRO A 61 -5.77 25.78 -1.28
C PRO A 61 -6.95 25.24 -2.10
N GLY A 62 -8.18 25.63 -1.73
CA GLY A 62 -9.41 25.40 -2.53
C GLY A 62 -10.08 24.03 -2.33
N ALA A 63 -10.72 23.49 -3.39
CA ALA A 63 -11.42 22.18 -3.40
C ALA A 63 -10.51 20.97 -3.69
N LEU A 64 -9.22 21.22 -3.95
CA LEU A 64 -8.18 20.22 -4.14
C LEU A 64 -7.82 19.34 -2.92
N PRO A 65 -7.95 19.79 -1.64
CA PRO A 65 -7.57 18.99 -0.49
C PRO A 65 -8.52 17.81 -0.20
N GLY A 66 -9.62 17.65 -0.96
CA GLY A 66 -10.51 16.47 -0.87
C GLY A 66 -10.38 15.50 -2.06
N LEU A 67 -10.36 16.01 -3.29
CA LEU A 67 -10.37 15.19 -4.51
C LEU A 67 -9.03 14.53 -4.82
N LEU A 68 -7.95 15.30 -4.76
CA LEU A 68 -6.59 14.82 -5.06
C LEU A 68 -6.12 13.70 -4.10
N PRO A 69 -6.30 13.83 -2.76
CA PRO A 69 -6.16 12.74 -1.80
C PRO A 69 -6.82 11.44 -2.24
N PHE A 70 -8.09 11.55 -2.61
CA PHE A 70 -8.96 10.42 -2.86
C PHE A 70 -8.49 9.65 -4.09
N PHE A 71 -8.12 10.34 -5.17
CA PHE A 71 -7.59 9.69 -6.35
C PHE A 71 -6.24 9.01 -6.09
N ILE A 72 -5.37 9.62 -5.28
CA ILE A 72 -4.06 9.03 -4.98
C ILE A 72 -4.20 7.81 -4.07
N THR A 73 -5.03 7.86 -3.02
CA THR A 73 -5.27 6.71 -2.15
C THR A 73 -5.90 5.55 -2.93
N LEU A 74 -6.83 5.84 -3.85
CA LEU A 74 -7.49 4.85 -4.70
C LEU A 74 -6.52 4.23 -5.72
N LEU A 75 -5.62 5.03 -6.31
CA LEU A 75 -4.54 4.53 -7.18
C LEU A 75 -3.57 3.63 -6.43
N VAL A 76 -3.10 4.06 -5.25
CA VAL A 76 -2.17 3.28 -4.44
C VAL A 76 -2.82 1.98 -3.98
N PHE A 77 -4.08 2.03 -3.52
CA PHE A 77 -4.84 0.85 -3.16
C PHE A 77 -4.98 -0.11 -4.34
N SER A 78 -5.28 0.39 -5.54
CA SER A 78 -5.40 -0.43 -6.75
C SER A 78 -4.08 -1.14 -7.10
N VAL A 79 -2.93 -0.48 -6.95
CA VAL A 79 -1.61 -1.08 -7.17
C VAL A 79 -1.31 -2.16 -6.11
N LEU A 80 -1.56 -1.88 -4.84
CA LEU A 80 -1.35 -2.82 -3.74
C LEU A 80 -2.27 -4.04 -3.85
N ALA A 81 -3.55 -3.82 -4.20
CA ALA A 81 -4.51 -4.88 -4.45
C ALA A 81 -4.11 -5.75 -5.64
N LYS A 82 -3.54 -5.16 -6.71
CA LYS A 82 -3.01 -5.92 -7.85
C LYS A 82 -1.81 -6.79 -7.46
N LEU A 83 -0.90 -6.27 -6.63
CA LEU A 83 0.21 -7.02 -6.03
C LEU A 83 -0.28 -8.16 -5.13
N LEU A 84 -1.47 -8.03 -4.56
CA LEU A 84 -2.08 -9.05 -3.72
C LEU A 84 -2.81 -10.14 -4.54
N LEU A 85 -3.63 -9.73 -5.51
CA LEU A 85 -4.59 -10.61 -6.20
C LEU A 85 -4.01 -11.37 -7.41
N LYS A 86 -2.95 -10.88 -8.06
CA LYS A 86 -2.40 -11.47 -9.30
C LYS A 86 -0.90 -11.80 -9.21
N PRO A 87 -0.46 -12.68 -8.30
CA PRO A 87 0.96 -13.04 -8.21
C PRO A 87 1.50 -13.62 -9.53
N ILE A 88 2.70 -13.18 -9.95
CA ILE A 88 3.35 -13.58 -11.22
C ILE A 88 3.47 -15.10 -11.33
N PHE A 89 3.59 -15.81 -10.21
CA PHE A 89 3.70 -17.26 -10.17
C PHE A 89 2.50 -18.00 -10.83
N LEU A 90 1.29 -17.42 -10.80
CA LEU A 90 0.12 -18.01 -11.50
C LEU A 90 0.13 -17.75 -13.02
N ARG A 91 0.96 -16.81 -13.49
CA ARG A 91 1.11 -16.50 -14.91
C ARG A 91 1.99 -17.53 -15.63
N ASP A 92 2.97 -18.09 -14.94
CA ASP A 92 3.86 -19.13 -15.48
C ASP A 92 3.19 -20.51 -15.56
N LYS A 93 2.34 -20.86 -14.57
CA LYS A 93 1.60 -22.13 -14.59
C LYS A 93 0.50 -22.23 -15.64
N LYS A 94 0.04 -21.11 -16.22
CA LYS A 94 -0.98 -21.12 -17.29
C LYS A 94 -0.40 -21.30 -18.70
N HIS A 95 0.93 -21.31 -18.82
CA HIS A 95 1.63 -21.50 -20.09
C HIS A 95 2.47 -22.79 -20.14
N LYS A 96 2.25 -23.72 -19.21
CA LYS A 96 2.78 -25.10 -19.28
C LYS A 96 1.65 -26.09 -19.43
#